data_AF-A0A9P0AN43-F1
#
_entry.id   AF-A0A9P0AN43-F1
#
_cell.length_a   1.000
_cell.length_b   1.000
_cell.length_c   1.000
_cell.angle_alpha   90.00
_cell.angle_beta   90.00
_cell.angle_gamma   90.00
#
_symmetry.space_group_name_H-M   'P 1'
#
loop_
_entity.id
_entity.type
_entity.pdbx_description
1 polymer ?
#
loop_
_entity_poly.entity_id
_entity_poly.type
_entity_poly.pdbx_seq_one_letter_code
_entity_poly.pdbx_strand_id
1 'polypeptide(L)'
;MMHSLSNRDRQLLQEVNDPLGDIENPCSRTKGIMLELKYFEPMNVLSTIQTTSFPDRMWRVADLKDYITLLTRETYEKLGPEEYDQLSHLKSCYRHDRTYYANSDSPSLWRLRSMFPHFALTEKMISIKPKIDSVNSYPKLHAAFYLPEFGGLIPSQKWLKKESREALILIHFFATERLKDLPLPPHIRHLLIKKHLESSFLSDDRRMHQLESLGLIWGGGNLKPETQCALNEINQREPTFSLHVNFNAFI
;
A
#
# COMPACT_ATOMS: atom_id res chain seq x y z
N MET A 1 4.54 33.42 -2.42
CA MET A 1 4.17 33.15 -3.82
C MET A 1 3.28 31.92 -3.83
N MET A 2 1.99 32.08 -4.13
CA MET A 2 1.09 30.95 -4.30
C MET A 2 1.28 30.40 -5.71
N HIS A 3 1.75 29.16 -5.85
CA HIS A 3 1.81 28.49 -7.13
C HIS A 3 0.38 28.26 -7.63
N SER A 4 0.05 28.84 -8.79
CA SER A 4 -1.22 28.58 -9.45
C SER A 4 -1.22 27.15 -9.98
N LEU A 5 -2.23 26.37 -9.58
CA LEU A 5 -2.48 25.04 -10.13
C LEU A 5 -2.62 25.11 -11.65
N SER A 6 -2.01 24.15 -12.36
CA SER A 6 -2.08 24.08 -13.81
C SER A 6 -3.53 23.82 -14.26
N ASN A 7 -3.87 24.21 -15.49
CA ASN A 7 -5.22 23.96 -16.04
C ASN A 7 -5.57 22.46 -16.04
N ARG A 8 -4.57 21.57 -16.10
CA ARG A 8 -4.75 20.12 -16.00
C ARG A 8 -5.13 19.69 -14.57
N ASP A 9 -4.50 20.29 -13.56
CA ASP A 9 -4.85 20.04 -12.15
C ASP A 9 -6.25 20.57 -11.81
N ARG A 10 -6.65 21.69 -12.42
CA ARG A 10 -8.00 22.25 -12.29
C ARG A 10 -9.06 21.35 -12.92
N GLN A 11 -8.79 20.77 -14.09
CA GLN A 11 -9.70 19.83 -14.76
C GLN A 11 -9.88 18.54 -13.96
N LEU A 12 -8.78 17.99 -13.43
CA LEU A 12 -8.81 16.82 -12.53
C LEU A 12 -9.58 17.11 -11.23
N LEU A 13 -9.45 18.32 -10.67
CA LEU A 13 -10.23 18.74 -9.49
C LEU A 13 -11.72 18.92 -9.81
N GLN A 14 -12.07 19.27 -11.05
CA GLN A 14 -13.45 19.44 -11.50
C GLN A 14 -14.16 18.09 -11.66
N GLU A 15 -13.47 17.07 -12.19
CA GLU A 15 -13.98 15.69 -12.28
C GLU A 15 -14.15 15.03 -10.90
N VAL A 16 -13.39 15.47 -9.89
CA VAL A 16 -13.45 14.97 -8.50
C VAL A 16 -14.68 15.46 -7.73
N ASN A 17 -15.26 16.59 -8.12
CA ASN A 17 -16.27 17.31 -7.31
C ASN A 17 -17.73 17.03 -7.67
N ASP A 18 -18.03 16.17 -8.66
CA ASP A 18 -19.42 15.89 -9.06
C ASP A 18 -20.03 14.79 -8.18
N PRO A 19 -20.90 15.05 -7.16
CA PRO A 19 -21.06 14.14 -6.01
C PRO A 19 -22.01 12.94 -6.19
N LEU A 20 -22.63 12.73 -7.35
CA LEU A 20 -23.71 11.75 -7.48
C LEU A 20 -23.56 10.90 -8.75
N GLY A 21 -23.35 9.58 -8.59
CA GLY A 21 -23.37 8.64 -9.72
C GLY A 21 -22.70 7.28 -9.44
N ASP A 22 -23.53 6.31 -9.04
CA ASP A 22 -23.48 4.86 -9.29
C ASP A 22 -22.24 4.02 -8.95
N ILE A 23 -22.42 3.16 -7.94
CA ILE A 23 -21.46 2.19 -7.36
C ILE A 23 -21.10 1.03 -8.33
N GLU A 24 -21.63 0.99 -9.54
CA GLU A 24 -21.32 -0.07 -10.53
C GLU A 24 -20.42 0.37 -11.69
N ASN A 25 -19.99 1.63 -11.73
CA ASN A 25 -19.10 2.14 -12.77
C ASN A 25 -17.61 2.02 -12.35
N PRO A 26 -16.68 1.50 -13.19
CA PRO A 26 -15.23 1.60 -12.96
C PRO A 26 -14.76 3.02 -12.59
N CYS A 27 -15.46 4.06 -13.07
CA CYS A 27 -15.24 5.45 -12.69
C CYS A 27 -15.60 5.75 -11.23
N SER A 28 -16.61 5.11 -10.64
CA SER A 28 -17.00 5.34 -9.23
C SER A 28 -16.05 4.65 -8.25
N ARG A 29 -15.52 3.47 -8.59
CA ARG A 29 -14.45 2.82 -7.80
C ARG A 29 -13.16 3.65 -7.81
N THR A 30 -12.80 4.21 -8.97
CA THR A 30 -11.64 5.09 -9.10
C THR A 30 -11.83 6.36 -8.28
N LYS A 31 -13.01 6.98 -8.35
CA LYS A 31 -13.36 8.15 -7.54
C LYS A 31 -13.32 7.85 -6.04
N GLY A 32 -13.84 6.70 -5.60
CA GLY A 32 -13.75 6.26 -4.22
C GLY A 32 -12.32 6.15 -3.71
N ILE A 33 -11.44 5.49 -4.47
CA ILE A 33 -10.01 5.38 -4.16
C ILE A 33 -9.36 6.78 -4.12
N MET A 34 -9.68 7.66 -5.05
CA MET A 34 -9.13 9.02 -5.06
C MET A 34 -9.55 9.83 -3.84
N LEU A 35 -10.82 9.72 -3.41
CA LEU A 35 -11.29 10.36 -2.18
C LEU A 35 -10.58 9.77 -0.96
N GLU A 36 -10.45 8.45 -0.88
CA GLU A 36 -9.74 7.80 0.22
C GLU A 36 -8.27 8.25 0.28
N LEU A 37 -7.58 8.33 -0.87
CA LEU A 37 -6.22 8.84 -0.97
C LEU A 37 -6.07 10.31 -0.56
N LYS A 38 -7.02 11.15 -1.01
CA LYS A 38 -7.01 12.61 -0.78
C LYS A 38 -7.23 12.96 0.69
N TYR A 39 -8.12 12.25 1.36
CA TYR A 39 -8.51 12.55 2.75
C TYR A 39 -7.86 11.66 3.79
N PHE A 40 -6.99 10.73 3.38
CA PHE A 40 -6.30 9.88 4.32
C PHE A 40 -5.16 10.63 5.02
N GLU A 41 -5.39 10.95 6.28
CA GLU A 41 -4.39 11.51 7.20
C GLU A 41 -4.02 10.47 8.27
N PRO A 42 -2.84 9.82 8.18
CA PRO A 42 -2.44 8.74 9.09
C PRO A 42 -2.55 9.11 10.58
N MET A 43 -2.20 10.34 10.93
CA MET A 43 -2.26 10.81 12.32
C MET A 43 -3.68 10.95 12.83
N ASN A 44 -4.63 11.36 11.99
CA ASN A 44 -6.05 11.41 12.37
C ASN A 44 -6.59 10.01 12.60
N VAL A 45 -6.28 9.07 11.72
CA VAL A 45 -6.67 7.66 11.88
C VAL A 45 -6.09 7.08 13.18
N LEU A 46 -4.82 7.36 13.48
CA LEU A 46 -4.21 6.94 14.74
C LEU A 46 -4.90 7.56 15.95
N SER A 47 -5.20 8.86 15.90
CA SER A 47 -5.92 9.55 16.97
C SER A 47 -7.32 8.98 17.17
N THR A 48 -8.06 8.69 16.09
CA THR A 48 -9.35 8.00 16.15
C THR A 48 -9.20 6.64 16.81
N ILE A 49 -8.21 5.84 16.41
CA ILE A 49 -7.92 4.55 17.05
C ILE A 49 -7.67 4.77 18.54
N GLN A 50 -6.79 5.69 18.93
CA GLN A 50 -6.43 5.92 20.33
C GLN A 50 -7.59 6.41 21.20
N THR A 51 -8.47 7.24 20.65
CA THR A 51 -9.61 7.82 21.39
C THR A 51 -10.82 6.89 21.43
N THR A 52 -11.00 6.04 20.43
CA THR A 52 -12.13 5.11 20.35
C THR A 52 -11.83 3.75 20.96
N SER A 53 -10.56 3.34 20.97
CA SER A 53 -10.12 2.07 21.53
C SER A 53 -10.04 2.17 23.05
N PHE A 54 -10.92 1.44 23.73
CA PHE A 54 -10.88 1.19 25.18
C PHE A 54 -10.64 2.44 26.05
N PRO A 55 -11.68 3.22 26.40
CA PRO A 55 -11.53 4.38 27.29
C PRO A 55 -10.83 4.08 28.62
N ASP A 56 -10.84 2.82 29.08
CA ASP A 56 -10.25 2.38 30.34
C ASP A 56 -9.02 1.45 30.20
N ARG A 57 -8.51 1.21 28.98
CA ARG A 57 -7.29 0.40 28.78
C ARG A 57 -6.37 1.02 27.73
N MET A 58 -5.07 1.01 28.01
CA MET A 58 -4.07 1.25 26.96
C MET A 58 -4.29 0.26 25.81
N TRP A 59 -4.55 0.77 24.62
CA TRP A 59 -4.53 -0.02 23.38
C TRP A 59 -3.18 -0.74 23.29
N ARG A 60 -3.21 -2.05 23.01
CA ARG A 60 -1.99 -2.85 22.88
C ARG A 60 -1.61 -2.93 21.42
N VAL A 61 -0.33 -2.71 21.12
CA VAL A 61 0.22 -2.92 19.77
C VAL A 61 -0.05 -4.35 19.27
N ALA A 62 -0.10 -5.32 20.20
CA ALA A 62 -0.49 -6.70 19.91
C ALA A 62 -1.92 -6.80 19.34
N ASP A 63 -2.90 -6.14 19.97
CA ASP A 63 -4.30 -6.18 19.52
C ASP A 63 -4.46 -5.53 18.13
N LEU A 64 -3.73 -4.44 17.87
CA LEU A 64 -3.73 -3.78 16.56
C LEU A 64 -3.08 -4.65 15.48
N LYS A 65 -1.99 -5.35 15.82
CA LYS A 65 -1.35 -6.32 14.94
C LYS A 65 -2.33 -7.44 14.61
N ASP A 66 -2.91 -8.09 15.62
CA ASP A 66 -3.86 -9.19 15.45
C ASP A 66 -5.06 -8.75 14.62
N TYR A 67 -5.56 -7.53 14.88
CA TYR A 67 -6.65 -6.95 14.11
C TYR A 67 -6.32 -6.80 12.62
N ILE A 68 -5.17 -6.23 12.29
CA ILE A 68 -4.73 -6.04 10.90
C ILE A 68 -4.47 -7.38 10.21
N THR A 69 -3.87 -8.33 10.93
CA THR A 69 -3.61 -9.71 10.47
C THR A 69 -4.92 -10.44 10.17
N LEU A 70 -5.88 -10.46 11.11
CA LEU A 70 -7.16 -11.16 10.96
C LEU A 70 -8.06 -10.51 9.90
N LEU A 71 -8.16 -9.17 9.85
CA LEU A 71 -8.85 -8.48 8.75
C LEU A 71 -8.22 -8.82 7.41
N THR A 72 -6.90 -8.99 7.40
CA THR A 72 -6.20 -9.33 6.18
C THR A 72 -6.47 -10.74 5.72
N ARG A 73 -6.46 -11.71 6.62
CA ARG A 73 -6.83 -13.09 6.31
C ARG A 73 -8.29 -13.22 5.91
N GLU A 74 -9.23 -12.53 6.57
CA GLU A 74 -10.66 -12.50 6.20
C GLU A 74 -10.88 -12.07 4.73
N THR A 75 -9.99 -11.26 4.16
CA THR A 75 -10.07 -10.82 2.75
C THR A 75 -9.78 -11.96 1.76
N TYR A 76 -9.00 -12.97 2.15
CA TYR A 76 -8.44 -13.98 1.23
C TYR A 76 -8.78 -15.41 1.62
N GLU A 77 -9.16 -15.65 2.88
CA GLU A 77 -9.34 -16.96 3.47
C GLU A 77 -10.57 -16.99 4.39
N LYS A 78 -11.11 -18.18 4.64
CA LYS A 78 -12.14 -18.36 5.66
C LYS A 78 -11.47 -18.44 7.03
N LEU A 79 -11.85 -17.55 7.93
CA LEU A 79 -11.43 -17.60 9.33
C LEU A 79 -12.13 -18.75 10.06
N GLY A 80 -11.42 -19.35 11.02
CA GLY A 80 -12.04 -20.28 11.98
C GLY A 80 -13.01 -19.56 12.93
N PRO A 81 -13.85 -20.30 13.67
CA PRO A 81 -14.82 -19.69 14.60
C PRO A 81 -14.16 -18.79 15.65
N GLU A 82 -13.08 -19.24 16.28
CA GLU A 82 -12.35 -18.47 17.30
C GLU A 82 -11.73 -17.18 16.73
N GLU A 83 -11.14 -17.27 15.54
CA GLU A 83 -10.56 -16.13 14.83
C GLU A 83 -11.63 -15.12 14.40
N TYR A 84 -12.81 -15.61 14.00
CA TYR A 84 -13.94 -14.77 13.63
C TYR A 84 -14.52 -14.04 14.84
N ASP A 85 -14.64 -14.72 15.98
CA ASP A 85 -15.09 -14.11 17.24
C ASP A 85 -14.11 -13.05 17.72
N GLN A 86 -12.80 -13.36 17.67
CA GLN A 86 -11.75 -12.40 17.97
C GLN A 86 -11.79 -11.19 17.02
N LEU A 87 -11.93 -11.42 15.71
CA LEU A 87 -12.02 -10.33 14.74
C LEU A 87 -13.27 -9.48 14.97
N SER A 88 -14.41 -10.10 15.29
CA SER A 88 -15.67 -9.40 15.57
C SER A 88 -15.54 -8.51 16.80
N HIS A 89 -14.88 -9.01 17.84
CA HIS A 89 -14.52 -8.21 19.01
C HIS A 89 -13.64 -7.01 18.63
N LEU A 90 -12.55 -7.24 17.89
CA LEU A 90 -11.62 -6.17 17.49
C LEU A 90 -12.29 -5.12 16.57
N LYS A 91 -13.17 -5.54 15.63
CA LYS A 91 -13.96 -4.61 14.79
C LYS A 91 -14.83 -3.68 15.64
N SER A 92 -15.42 -4.20 16.72
CA SER A 92 -16.20 -3.41 17.66
C SER A 92 -15.31 -2.41 18.42
N CYS A 93 -14.15 -2.87 18.91
CA CYS A 93 -13.20 -2.04 19.65
C CYS A 93 -12.63 -0.89 18.81
N TYR A 94 -12.28 -1.16 17.56
CA TYR A 94 -11.70 -0.17 16.64
C TYR A 94 -12.75 0.60 15.81
N ARG A 95 -14.04 0.44 16.13
CA ARG A 95 -15.17 1.06 15.43
C ARG A 95 -15.02 0.98 13.91
N HIS A 96 -14.73 -0.21 13.41
CA HIS A 96 -14.51 -0.43 11.99
C HIS A 96 -15.76 -0.06 11.21
N ASP A 97 -15.71 1.07 10.51
CA ASP A 97 -16.81 1.48 9.65
C ASP A 97 -16.70 0.73 8.32
N ARG A 98 -17.75 -0.03 7.98
CA ARG A 98 -17.86 -0.68 6.67
C ARG A 98 -18.18 0.31 5.55
N THR A 99 -18.57 1.54 5.88
CA THR A 99 -18.84 2.59 4.90
C THR A 99 -17.53 3.30 4.53
N TYR A 100 -16.94 2.83 3.43
CA TYR A 100 -15.61 3.24 2.93
C TYR A 100 -15.43 4.74 2.65
N TYR A 101 -16.49 5.55 2.68
CA TYR A 101 -16.47 6.93 2.16
C TYR A 101 -17.01 8.01 3.09
N ALA A 102 -17.57 7.67 4.26
CA ALA A 102 -18.28 8.65 5.09
C ALA A 102 -17.39 9.42 6.08
N ASN A 103 -16.24 8.87 6.47
CA ASN A 103 -15.37 9.49 7.47
C ASN A 103 -13.87 9.36 7.09
N SER A 104 -13.22 10.50 6.82
CA SER A 104 -11.78 10.60 6.50
C SER A 104 -10.89 10.04 7.59
N ASP A 105 -11.38 10.01 8.82
CA ASP A 105 -10.59 9.68 10.01
C ASP A 105 -10.85 8.24 10.50
N SER A 106 -11.75 7.50 9.86
CA SER A 106 -12.08 6.11 10.23
C SER A 106 -10.97 5.11 9.85
N PRO A 107 -10.66 4.11 10.70
CA PRO A 107 -9.67 3.08 10.42
C PRO A 107 -10.22 2.02 9.43
N SER A 108 -10.13 2.33 8.13
CA SER A 108 -10.34 1.34 7.06
C SER A 108 -9.19 0.34 7.00
N LEU A 109 -9.45 -0.87 6.51
CA LEU A 109 -8.40 -1.88 6.33
C LEU A 109 -7.28 -1.37 5.43
N TRP A 110 -7.61 -0.66 4.34
CA TRP A 110 -6.60 -0.10 3.45
C TRP A 110 -5.70 0.92 4.18
N ARG A 111 -6.28 1.86 4.94
CA ARG A 111 -5.52 2.85 5.73
C ARG A 111 -4.60 2.19 6.75
N LEU A 112 -5.11 1.20 7.50
CA LEU A 112 -4.33 0.47 8.48
C LEU A 112 -3.14 -0.26 7.86
N ARG A 113 -3.34 -0.91 6.70
CA ARG A 113 -2.27 -1.56 5.95
C ARG A 113 -1.25 -0.57 5.40
N SER A 114 -1.67 0.63 5.02
CA SER A 114 -0.78 1.72 4.61
C SER A 114 0.09 2.21 5.78
N MET A 115 -0.49 2.33 6.98
CA MET A 115 0.22 2.78 8.18
C MET A 115 1.18 1.71 8.72
N PHE A 116 0.76 0.45 8.69
CA PHE A 116 1.47 -0.70 9.29
C PHE A 116 1.69 -1.83 8.27
N PRO A 117 2.45 -1.57 7.19
CA PRO A 117 2.60 -2.54 6.08
C PRO A 117 3.21 -3.87 6.53
N HIS A 118 4.14 -3.85 7.48
CA HIS A 118 4.77 -5.04 8.06
C HIS A 118 3.81 -6.04 8.72
N PHE A 119 2.65 -5.61 9.23
CA PHE A 119 1.65 -6.55 9.78
C PHE A 119 0.85 -7.24 8.67
N ALA A 120 0.62 -6.54 7.55
CA ALA A 120 -0.22 -7.04 6.47
C ALA A 120 0.54 -7.87 5.44
N LEU A 121 1.80 -7.52 5.18
CA LEU A 121 2.60 -8.13 4.12
C LEU A 121 2.83 -9.62 4.33
N THR A 122 3.16 -10.05 5.55
CA THR A 122 3.44 -11.47 5.84
C THR A 122 2.26 -12.37 5.48
N GLU A 123 1.06 -12.00 5.92
CA GLU A 123 -0.16 -12.76 5.61
C GLU A 123 -0.50 -12.74 4.13
N LYS A 124 -0.40 -11.56 3.49
CA LYS A 124 -0.73 -11.41 2.07
C LYS A 124 0.22 -12.14 1.15
N MET A 125 1.50 -12.23 1.50
CA MET A 125 2.48 -12.95 0.68
C MET A 125 2.13 -14.43 0.53
N ILE A 126 1.56 -15.04 1.57
CA ILE A 126 1.10 -16.44 1.52
C ILE A 126 -0.10 -16.55 0.58
N SER A 127 -1.12 -15.69 0.75
CA SER A 127 -2.36 -15.78 -0.01
C SER A 127 -2.22 -15.38 -1.48
N ILE A 128 -1.28 -14.50 -1.82
CA ILE A 128 -1.06 -14.05 -3.21
C ILE A 128 -0.20 -15.02 -4.02
N LYS A 129 0.55 -15.91 -3.37
CA LYS A 129 1.50 -16.82 -4.05
C LYS A 129 0.86 -17.65 -5.17
N PRO A 130 -0.30 -18.31 -5.01
CA PRO A 130 -0.94 -19.04 -6.10
C PRO A 130 -1.30 -18.16 -7.29
N LYS A 131 -1.63 -16.89 -7.05
CA LYS A 131 -1.92 -15.92 -8.11
C LYS A 131 -0.66 -15.53 -8.86
N ILE A 132 0.43 -15.27 -8.15
CA ILE A 132 1.73 -14.98 -8.77
C ILE A 132 2.19 -16.16 -9.61
N ASP A 133 2.07 -17.39 -9.09
CA ASP A 133 2.46 -18.61 -9.81
C ASP A 133 1.59 -18.84 -11.07
N SER A 134 0.31 -18.42 -11.04
CA SER A 134 -0.60 -18.50 -12.20
C SER A 134 -0.29 -17.47 -13.29
N VAL A 135 0.29 -16.34 -12.91
CA VAL A 135 0.79 -15.36 -13.87
C VAL A 135 2.16 -15.89 -14.26
N ASN A 136 2.34 -16.33 -15.51
CA ASN A 136 3.67 -16.68 -16.04
C ASN A 136 4.56 -15.43 -16.02
N SER A 137 5.09 -15.13 -14.84
CA SER A 137 5.56 -13.81 -14.46
C SER A 137 7.02 -13.73 -14.82
N TYR A 138 7.26 -12.88 -15.81
CA TYR A 138 8.58 -12.42 -16.15
C TYR A 138 8.81 -11.03 -15.56
N PRO A 139 9.98 -10.74 -14.98
CA PRO A 139 10.91 -11.73 -14.39
C PRO A 139 10.26 -12.43 -13.19
N LYS A 140 10.92 -13.45 -12.62
CA LYS A 140 10.51 -13.99 -11.33
C LYS A 140 10.77 -12.94 -10.25
N LEU A 141 9.70 -12.41 -9.66
CA LEU A 141 9.77 -11.37 -8.63
C LEU A 141 9.43 -11.92 -7.25
N HIS A 142 10.02 -11.32 -6.22
CA HIS A 142 9.64 -11.59 -4.84
C HIS A 142 8.17 -11.20 -4.62
N ALA A 143 7.41 -12.05 -3.90
CA ALA A 143 5.95 -11.88 -3.73
C ALA A 143 5.55 -10.51 -3.16
N ALA A 144 6.39 -9.95 -2.28
CA ALA A 144 6.19 -8.62 -1.70
C ALA A 144 5.99 -7.52 -2.77
N PHE A 145 6.69 -7.56 -3.91
CA PHE A 145 6.56 -6.51 -4.95
C PHE A 145 5.16 -6.43 -5.56
N TYR A 146 4.38 -7.50 -5.47
CA TYR A 146 3.01 -7.54 -5.99
C TYR A 146 1.99 -6.88 -5.05
N LEU A 147 2.39 -6.53 -3.82
CA LEU A 147 1.47 -6.04 -2.78
C LEU A 147 1.59 -4.51 -2.65
N PRO A 148 0.49 -3.73 -2.76
CA PRO A 148 0.52 -2.27 -2.63
C PRO A 148 1.21 -1.77 -1.35
N GLU A 149 1.05 -2.53 -0.26
CA GLU A 149 1.66 -2.24 1.05
C GLU A 149 3.19 -2.19 1.01
N PHE A 150 3.82 -2.83 0.03
CA PHE A 150 5.27 -2.82 -0.13
C PHE A 150 5.84 -1.41 -0.29
N GLY A 151 5.09 -0.48 -0.90
CA GLY A 151 5.49 0.92 -0.98
C GLY A 151 5.84 1.53 0.39
N GLY A 152 5.14 1.12 1.46
CA GLY A 152 5.41 1.57 2.83
C GLY A 152 6.65 0.96 3.48
N LEU A 153 7.29 -0.04 2.85
CA LEU A 153 8.57 -0.58 3.27
C LEU A 153 9.77 0.08 2.60
N ILE A 154 9.58 0.95 1.61
CA ILE A 154 10.69 1.59 0.91
C ILE A 154 11.16 2.81 1.75
N PRO A 155 12.42 2.83 2.22
CA PRO A 155 12.97 3.95 2.97
C PRO A 155 13.12 5.21 2.13
N SER A 156 13.30 6.34 2.79
CA SER A 156 13.69 7.59 2.15
C SER A 156 15.09 7.50 1.52
N GLN A 157 15.38 8.43 0.59
CA GLN A 157 16.70 8.54 -0.07
C GLN A 157 17.84 8.87 0.91
N LYS A 158 17.54 9.33 2.13
CA LYS A 158 18.54 9.57 3.17
C LYS A 158 19.17 8.27 3.68
N TRP A 159 18.40 7.17 3.67
CA TRP A 159 18.80 5.87 4.23
C TRP A 159 19.10 4.83 3.16
N LEU A 160 18.44 4.93 2.01
CA LEU A 160 18.64 4.04 0.88
C LEU A 160 19.24 4.80 -0.29
N LYS A 161 20.29 4.24 -0.92
CA LYS A 161 20.90 4.81 -2.12
C LYS A 161 19.83 5.08 -3.17
N LYS A 162 19.92 6.24 -3.83
CA LYS A 162 18.93 6.71 -4.79
C LYS A 162 18.62 5.64 -5.84
N GLU A 163 19.66 5.01 -6.40
CA GLU A 163 19.55 4.01 -7.47
C GLU A 163 18.83 2.75 -6.97
N SER A 164 19.12 2.31 -5.75
CA SER A 164 18.45 1.14 -5.15
C SER A 164 17.01 1.45 -4.80
N ARG A 165 16.72 2.68 -4.33
CA ARG A 165 15.35 3.12 -4.05
C ARG A 165 14.51 3.19 -5.33
N GLU A 166 15.02 3.82 -6.37
CA GLU A 166 14.34 3.92 -7.68
C GLU A 166 14.11 2.53 -8.29
N ALA A 167 15.09 1.63 -8.16
CA ALA A 167 14.94 0.24 -8.58
C ALA A 167 13.79 -0.49 -7.86
N LEU A 168 13.71 -0.38 -6.52
CA LEU A 168 12.62 -1.02 -5.76
C LEU A 168 11.25 -0.47 -6.18
N ILE A 169 11.15 0.84 -6.39
CA ILE A 169 9.91 1.48 -6.87
C ILE A 169 9.55 0.97 -8.27
N LEU A 170 10.52 0.89 -9.18
CA LEU A 170 10.30 0.41 -10.55
C LEU A 170 9.82 -1.03 -10.58
N ILE A 171 10.48 -1.93 -9.86
CA ILE A 171 10.11 -3.34 -9.75
C ILE A 171 8.72 -3.48 -9.14
N HIS A 172 8.42 -2.70 -8.09
CA HIS A 172 7.10 -2.70 -7.45
C HIS A 172 6.00 -2.22 -8.41
N PHE A 173 6.25 -1.13 -9.13
CA PHE A 173 5.32 -0.60 -10.13
C PHE A 173 5.05 -1.63 -11.24
N PHE A 174 6.12 -2.25 -11.75
CA PHE A 174 6.04 -3.34 -12.72
C PHE A 174 5.20 -4.52 -12.22
N ALA A 175 5.48 -5.00 -11.02
CA ALA A 175 4.77 -6.13 -10.42
C ALA A 175 3.28 -5.85 -10.24
N THR A 176 2.93 -4.67 -9.71
CA THR A 176 1.53 -4.28 -9.49
C THR A 176 0.75 -4.06 -10.78
N GLU A 177 1.39 -3.65 -11.87
CA GLU A 177 0.76 -3.54 -13.19
C GLU A 177 0.39 -4.91 -13.77
N ARG A 178 1.17 -5.96 -13.46
CA ARG A 178 0.97 -7.31 -13.98
C ARG A 178 -0.10 -8.12 -13.23
N LEU A 179 -0.52 -7.67 -12.06
CA LEU A 179 -1.70 -8.23 -11.40
C LEU A 179 -2.98 -7.72 -12.05
N LYS A 180 -3.61 -8.59 -12.86
CA LYS A 180 -4.89 -8.30 -13.53
C LYS A 180 -6.06 -8.06 -12.55
N ASP A 181 -5.92 -8.47 -11.30
CA ASP A 181 -6.94 -8.32 -10.25
C ASP A 181 -7.12 -6.87 -9.76
N LEU A 182 -6.21 -5.97 -10.13
CA LEU A 182 -6.29 -4.55 -9.80
C LEU A 182 -6.21 -3.70 -11.10
N PRO A 183 -7.29 -3.65 -11.91
CA PRO A 183 -7.34 -2.87 -13.14
C PRO A 183 -7.48 -1.38 -12.84
N LEU A 184 -6.47 -0.81 -12.17
CA LEU A 184 -6.38 0.60 -11.90
C LEU A 184 -5.63 1.29 -13.03
N PRO A 185 -6.07 2.50 -13.45
CA PRO A 185 -5.28 3.32 -14.34
C PRO A 185 -3.86 3.56 -13.80
N PRO A 186 -2.81 3.66 -14.64
CA PRO A 186 -1.43 3.86 -14.19
C PRO A 186 -1.24 5.04 -13.24
N HIS A 187 -1.95 6.15 -13.47
CA HIS A 187 -1.87 7.34 -12.61
C HIS A 187 -2.41 7.08 -11.20
N ILE A 188 -3.45 6.26 -11.04
CA ILE A 188 -3.98 5.86 -9.73
C ILE A 188 -3.00 4.94 -9.01
N ARG A 189 -2.34 4.03 -9.74
CA ARG A 189 -1.29 3.18 -9.15
C ARG A 189 -0.12 4.01 -8.61
N HIS A 190 0.33 5.04 -9.36
CA HIS A 190 1.34 5.97 -8.87
C HIS A 190 0.89 6.66 -7.57
N LEU A 191 -0.35 7.16 -7.52
CA LEU A 191 -0.88 7.81 -6.33
C LEU A 191 -0.97 6.85 -5.14
N LEU A 192 -1.39 5.61 -5.35
CA LEU A 192 -1.43 4.57 -4.31
C LEU A 192 -0.03 4.28 -3.75
N ILE A 193 0.94 4.02 -4.63
CA ILE A 193 2.32 3.74 -4.23
C ILE A 193 2.93 4.92 -3.48
N LYS A 194 2.73 6.14 -4.00
CA LYS A 194 3.13 7.38 -3.34
C LYS A 194 2.54 7.47 -1.94
N LYS A 195 1.23 7.21 -1.81
CA LYS A 195 0.57 7.30 -0.51
C LYS A 195 1.09 6.25 0.46
N HIS A 196 1.38 5.02 0.02
CA HIS A 196 2.01 4.00 0.86
C HIS A 196 3.41 4.40 1.34
N LEU A 197 4.23 5.02 0.46
CA LEU A 197 5.55 5.55 0.82
C LEU A 197 5.47 6.60 1.95
N GLU A 198 4.49 7.50 1.85
CA GLU A 198 4.30 8.64 2.77
C GLU A 198 3.59 8.26 4.07
N SER A 199 2.69 7.28 4.02
CA SER A 199 1.74 7.02 5.13
C SER A 199 2.24 6.02 6.17
N SER A 200 3.33 5.30 5.89
CA SER A 200 3.83 4.28 6.81
C SER A 200 4.47 4.89 8.05
N PHE A 201 4.07 4.39 9.22
CA PHE A 201 4.67 4.75 10.51
C PHE A 201 5.95 3.98 10.85
N LEU A 202 6.43 3.12 9.94
CA LEU A 202 7.75 2.53 10.10
C LEU A 202 8.82 3.61 9.91
N SER A 203 9.75 3.69 10.86
CA SER A 203 10.98 4.47 10.66
C SER A 203 11.80 3.89 9.51
N ASP A 204 12.60 4.72 8.85
CA ASP A 204 13.46 4.29 7.74
C ASP A 204 14.42 3.15 8.15
N ASP A 205 14.92 3.16 9.39
CA ASP A 205 15.73 2.07 9.94
C ASP A 205 14.96 0.74 9.99
N ARG A 206 13.71 0.76 10.45
CA ARG A 206 12.85 -0.43 10.43
C ARG A 206 12.49 -0.85 9.00
N ARG A 207 12.25 0.11 8.10
CA ARG A 207 12.00 -0.16 6.68
C ARG A 207 13.22 -0.86 6.03
N MET A 208 14.44 -0.38 6.30
CA MET A 208 15.69 -1.02 5.88
C MET A 208 15.79 -2.45 6.40
N HIS A 209 15.58 -2.66 7.70
CA HIS A 209 15.62 -3.99 8.30
C HIS A 209 14.59 -4.94 7.67
N GLN A 210 13.38 -4.46 7.39
CA GLN A 210 12.35 -5.26 6.71
C GLN A 210 12.81 -5.66 5.29
N LEU A 211 13.35 -4.72 4.51
CA LEU A 211 13.87 -5.03 3.17
C LEU A 211 15.05 -6.02 3.18
N GLU A 212 15.93 -5.92 4.18
CA GLU A 212 17.02 -6.89 4.40
C GLU A 212 16.47 -8.27 4.78
N SER A 213 15.48 -8.33 5.68
CA SER A 213 14.83 -9.58 6.09
C SER A 213 14.11 -10.30 4.95
N LEU A 214 13.60 -9.54 3.99
CA LEU A 214 12.99 -10.06 2.75
C LEU A 214 14.05 -10.45 1.70
N GLY A 215 15.34 -10.24 1.96
CA GLY A 215 16.41 -10.55 1.03
C GLY A 215 16.40 -9.70 -0.24
N LEU A 216 15.89 -8.47 -0.17
CA LEU A 216 15.81 -7.56 -1.32
C LEU A 216 17.03 -6.64 -1.41
N ILE A 217 17.60 -6.29 -0.26
CA ILE A 217 18.79 -5.44 -0.14
C ILE A 217 19.81 -6.07 0.81
N TRP A 218 21.04 -5.54 0.79
CA TRP A 218 22.13 -5.93 1.67
C TRP A 218 23.17 -4.83 1.84
N GLY A 219 23.99 -4.96 2.88
CA GLY A 219 25.23 -4.19 3.04
C GLY A 219 25.02 -2.68 3.00
N GLY A 220 24.05 -2.16 3.76
CA GLY A 220 23.79 -0.72 3.82
C GLY A 220 23.02 -0.18 2.60
N GLY A 221 22.12 -0.98 2.03
CA GLY A 221 21.15 -0.50 1.04
C GLY A 221 21.51 -0.74 -0.43
N ASN A 222 22.39 -1.69 -0.74
CA ASN A 222 22.57 -2.17 -2.11
C ASN A 222 21.50 -3.23 -2.43
N LEU A 223 21.07 -3.32 -3.69
CA LEU A 223 20.19 -4.42 -4.12
C LEU A 223 20.92 -5.77 -4.00
N LYS A 224 20.19 -6.80 -3.57
CA LYS A 224 20.66 -8.18 -3.64
C LYS A 224 20.77 -8.65 -5.10
N PRO A 225 21.66 -9.61 -5.43
CA PRO A 225 21.86 -10.08 -6.80
C PRO A 225 20.58 -10.49 -7.52
N GLU A 226 19.65 -11.14 -6.81
CA GLU A 226 18.37 -11.61 -7.35
C GLU A 226 17.47 -10.42 -7.73
N THR A 227 17.43 -9.38 -6.88
CA THR A 227 16.64 -8.17 -7.14
C THR A 227 17.25 -7.34 -8.27
N GLN A 228 18.58 -7.27 -8.32
CA GLN A 228 19.31 -6.64 -9.43
C GLN A 228 19.10 -7.38 -10.75
N CYS A 229 19.08 -8.71 -10.72
CA CYS A 229 18.82 -9.55 -11.89
C CYS A 229 17.41 -9.28 -12.45
N ALA A 230 16.40 -9.26 -11.58
CA ALA A 230 15.05 -8.88 -11.96
C ALA A 230 14.95 -7.47 -12.57
N LEU A 231 15.63 -6.47 -11.99
CA LEU A 231 15.71 -5.13 -12.57
C LEU A 231 16.31 -5.15 -13.99
N ASN A 232 17.43 -5.84 -14.16
CA ASN A 232 18.12 -5.94 -15.44
C ASN A 232 17.21 -6.61 -16.49
N GLU A 233 16.50 -7.66 -16.09
CA GLU A 233 15.53 -8.35 -16.92
C GLU A 233 14.37 -7.43 -17.36
N ILE A 234 13.79 -6.65 -16.45
CA ILE A 234 12.75 -5.66 -16.79
C ILE A 234 13.29 -4.68 -17.83
N ASN A 235 14.47 -4.09 -17.57
CA ASN A 235 15.07 -3.09 -18.47
C ASN A 235 15.43 -3.67 -19.84
N GLN A 236 15.79 -4.95 -19.92
CA GLN A 236 16.14 -5.60 -21.20
C GLN A 236 14.92 -5.92 -22.06
N ARG A 237 13.82 -6.41 -21.45
CA ARG A 237 12.63 -6.79 -22.24
C ARG A 237 11.64 -5.64 -22.42
N GLU A 238 11.61 -4.69 -21.50
CA GLU A 238 10.71 -3.54 -21.53
C GLU A 238 11.50 -2.25 -21.29
N PRO A 239 12.40 -1.88 -22.22
CA PRO A 239 13.34 -0.77 -22.03
C PRO A 239 12.65 0.59 -21.84
N THR A 240 11.42 0.73 -22.33
CA THR A 240 10.63 1.94 -22.18
C THR A 240 9.83 1.97 -20.88
N PHE A 241 9.74 0.86 -20.12
CA PHE A 241 8.89 0.77 -18.93
C PHE A 241 9.23 1.84 -17.88
N SER A 242 10.53 2.09 -17.67
CA SER A 242 11.01 3.11 -16.74
C SER A 242 10.53 4.52 -17.08
N LEU A 243 10.24 4.82 -18.36
CA LEU A 243 9.70 6.11 -18.80
C LEU A 243 8.25 6.32 -18.36
N HIS A 244 7.53 5.24 -18.05
CA HIS A 244 6.17 5.32 -17.51
C HIS A 244 6.15 5.65 -16.02
N VAL A 245 7.28 5.48 -15.32
CA VAL A 245 7.39 5.73 -13.88
C VAL A 245 7.89 7.16 -13.65
N ASN A 246 7.01 8.01 -13.12
CA ASN A 246 7.39 9.37 -12.74
C ASN A 246 8.10 9.37 -11.39
N PHE A 247 9.43 9.19 -11.38
CA PHE A 247 10.21 9.18 -10.14
C PHE A 247 10.10 10.47 -9.32
N ASN A 248 9.89 11.62 -9.97
CA ASN A 248 9.69 12.90 -9.27
C ASN A 248 8.40 12.92 -8.44
N ALA A 249 7.44 12.03 -8.72
CA ALA A 249 6.26 11.89 -7.88
C ALA A 249 6.57 11.22 -6.53
N PHE A 250 7.75 10.60 -6.38
CA PHE A 250 8.16 9.81 -5.21
C PHE A 250 9.37 10.39 -4.47
N ILE A 251 9.87 11.56 -4.86
CA ILE A 251 10.90 12.33 -4.15
C ILE A 251 10.21 13.19 -3.11
#